data_AF-A0A929H743-F1
#
_entry.id   AF-A0A929H743-F1
#
_cell.length_a   1.000
_cell.length_b   1.000
_cell.length_c   1.000
_cell.angle_alpha   90.00
_cell.angle_beta   90.00
_cell.angle_gamma   90.00
#
_symmetry.space_group_name_H-M   'P 1'
#
loop_
_entity.id
_entity.type
_entity.pdbx_description
1 polymer ?
#
loop_
_entity_poly.entity_id
_entity_poly.type
_entity_poly.pdbx_seq_one_letter_code
_entity_poly.pdbx_strand_id
1 'polypeptide(L)'
;MKRLLFPILALILALGLAVPVAAHVAEHPQTVDLVAGQHITVGEVRVWNDGTTLYVEYAITDPDWEITETHVHVAGDAGDIPQTEAKGKGKGNTGGNPIPGHFAQGMPHDPGVTGYTYEFDLEFEPCQDVYIAAHAVVVNGTDPDYLWEETAWAAGEDFIGKNWATYFKYHVQFPMELDGTGEYVAEWQTDPDYFRSEPTSAHLWVPAFRGPSADEARIVVGLPAGTTLGDIQSISWYTLLVSGYVPHCDIVLDTDGDSVRDAILVAEGAYQN
;
A
#
# COMPACT_ATOMS: atom_id res chain seq x y z
N MET A 1 0.41 3.04 65.26
CA MET A 1 1.26 2.54 64.16
C MET A 1 0.36 2.27 62.95
N LYS A 2 0.24 3.22 62.01
CA LYS A 2 -0.56 3.06 60.79
C LYS A 2 0.39 2.63 59.67
N ARG A 3 0.18 1.44 59.10
CA ARG A 3 0.94 0.93 57.95
C ARG A 3 0.43 1.62 56.68
N LEU A 4 1.26 2.42 56.03
CA LEU A 4 0.99 2.93 54.69
C LEU A 4 1.27 1.80 53.69
N LEU A 5 0.22 1.34 53.00
CA LEU A 5 0.31 0.52 51.80
C LEU A 5 0.49 1.46 50.62
N PHE A 6 1.64 1.38 49.94
CA PHE A 6 1.84 2.02 48.63
C PHE A 6 1.15 1.17 47.56
N PRO A 7 0.26 1.74 46.72
CA PRO A 7 -0.24 1.02 45.56
C PRO A 7 0.87 0.93 44.51
N ILE A 8 1.16 -0.29 44.07
CA ILE A 8 2.03 -0.58 42.93
C ILE A 8 1.30 -0.05 41.69
N LEU A 9 1.78 1.06 41.14
CA LEU A 9 1.40 1.53 39.81
C LEU A 9 2.05 0.59 38.80
N ALA A 10 1.27 -0.39 38.31
CA ALA A 10 1.67 -1.21 37.18
C ALA A 10 1.63 -0.34 35.92
N LEU A 11 2.78 0.20 35.53
CA LEU A 11 2.99 0.80 34.23
C LEU A 11 2.99 -0.34 33.20
N ILE A 12 1.84 -0.63 32.62
CA ILE A 12 1.74 -1.48 31.44
C ILE A 12 2.28 -0.64 30.29
N LEU A 13 3.57 -0.79 29.99
CA LEU A 13 4.15 -0.34 28.73
C LEU A 13 3.53 -1.23 27.65
N ALA A 14 2.46 -0.74 27.01
CA ALA A 14 1.96 -1.32 25.78
C ALA A 14 3.06 -1.10 24.74
N LEU A 15 3.96 -2.08 24.62
CA LEU A 15 4.87 -2.19 23.49
C LEU A 15 3.97 -2.51 22.30
N GLY A 16 3.48 -1.47 21.63
CA GLY A 16 2.80 -1.61 20.35
C GLY A 16 3.78 -2.35 19.45
N LEU A 17 3.43 -3.58 19.08
CA LEU A 17 4.06 -4.23 17.95
C LEU A 17 3.69 -3.36 16.75
N ALA A 18 4.57 -2.44 16.39
CA ALA A 18 4.53 -1.80 15.09
C ALA A 18 4.69 -2.94 14.08
N VAL A 19 3.58 -3.33 13.45
CA VAL A 19 3.65 -4.21 12.28
C VAL A 19 4.37 -3.37 11.22
N PRO A 20 5.54 -3.80 10.72
CA PRO A 20 6.25 -3.04 9.70
C PRO A 20 5.37 -3.02 8.46
N VAL A 21 4.88 -1.85 8.09
CA VAL A 21 4.05 -1.69 6.90
C VAL A 21 4.96 -1.59 5.68
N ALA A 22 4.70 -2.49 4.76
CA ALA A 22 5.51 -2.88 3.62
C ALA A 22 5.24 -1.99 2.38
N ALA A 23 6.21 -1.22 1.86
CA ALA A 23 6.14 -0.37 0.64
C ALA A 23 5.57 -1.01 -0.66
N HIS A 24 4.28 -0.84 -0.93
CA HIS A 24 3.63 -1.12 -2.20
C HIS A 24 4.26 -0.29 -3.34
N VAL A 25 4.70 -0.99 -4.40
CA VAL A 25 5.23 -0.39 -5.64
C VAL A 25 4.37 -0.81 -6.82
N ALA A 26 4.56 -0.21 -8.00
CA ALA A 26 3.77 -0.53 -9.20
C ALA A 26 3.78 -2.03 -9.57
N GLU A 27 4.92 -2.72 -9.37
CA GLU A 27 5.05 -4.15 -9.65
C GLU A 27 4.44 -5.04 -8.54
N HIS A 28 4.30 -4.51 -7.33
CA HIS A 28 3.77 -5.20 -6.15
C HIS A 28 2.83 -4.29 -5.34
N PRO A 29 1.68 -3.89 -5.94
CA PRO A 29 0.77 -2.96 -5.30
C PRO A 29 0.00 -3.62 -4.15
N GLN A 30 -0.62 -2.80 -3.30
CA GLN A 30 -1.71 -3.29 -2.45
C GLN A 30 -2.88 -3.62 -3.35
N THR A 31 -3.40 -4.84 -3.25
CA THR A 31 -4.53 -5.29 -4.06
C THR A 31 -5.75 -5.56 -3.19
N VAL A 32 -6.92 -5.10 -3.64
CA VAL A 32 -8.23 -5.44 -3.08
C VAL A 32 -9.19 -5.83 -4.20
N ASP A 33 -10.06 -6.80 -3.97
CA ASP A 33 -11.03 -7.25 -4.98
C ASP A 33 -11.97 -6.12 -5.41
N LEU A 34 -12.28 -6.03 -6.71
CA LEU A 34 -13.36 -5.19 -7.22
C LEU A 34 -14.62 -6.05 -7.37
N VAL A 35 -15.62 -5.79 -6.52
CA VAL A 35 -16.80 -6.64 -6.37
C VAL A 35 -18.03 -5.97 -6.95
N ALA A 36 -18.54 -6.51 -8.06
CA ALA A 36 -19.79 -6.11 -8.70
C ALA A 36 -21.00 -6.79 -8.05
N GLY A 37 -22.12 -6.07 -7.97
CA GLY A 37 -23.40 -6.61 -7.51
C GLY A 37 -23.35 -7.28 -6.13
N GLN A 38 -22.46 -6.80 -5.24
CA GLN A 38 -22.15 -7.33 -3.90
C GLN A 38 -21.43 -8.68 -3.82
N HIS A 39 -21.38 -9.47 -4.90
CA HIS A 39 -21.01 -10.88 -4.81
C HIS A 39 -20.13 -11.40 -5.96
N ILE A 40 -19.86 -10.59 -6.97
CA ILE A 40 -19.14 -11.01 -8.18
C ILE A 40 -17.81 -10.27 -8.24
N THR A 41 -16.71 -10.96 -7.95
CA THR A 41 -15.37 -10.38 -8.19
C THR A 41 -15.14 -10.30 -9.70
N VAL A 42 -15.07 -9.08 -10.24
CA VAL A 42 -14.86 -8.82 -11.68
C VAL A 42 -13.42 -8.37 -11.98
N GLY A 43 -12.71 -7.96 -10.95
CA GLY A 43 -11.39 -7.37 -11.06
C GLY A 43 -10.77 -7.10 -9.71
N GLU A 44 -9.86 -6.15 -9.69
CA GLU A 44 -9.15 -5.68 -8.52
C GLU A 44 -8.87 -4.18 -8.61
N VAL A 45 -8.70 -3.56 -7.46
CA VAL A 45 -8.13 -2.22 -7.32
C VAL A 45 -6.74 -2.36 -6.71
N ARG A 46 -5.77 -1.75 -7.36
CA ARG A 46 -4.34 -1.77 -7.01
C ARG A 46 -3.89 -0.39 -6.58
N VAL A 47 -3.17 -0.30 -5.48
CA VAL A 47 -2.71 0.97 -4.90
C VAL A 47 -1.24 0.91 -4.54
N TRP A 48 -0.49 1.93 -4.92
CA TRP A 48 0.91 2.13 -4.57
C TRP A 48 1.27 3.62 -4.56
N ASN A 49 2.41 4.00 -3.97
CA ASN A 49 2.92 5.37 -4.04
C ASN A 49 4.44 5.40 -4.33
N ASP A 50 4.89 6.42 -5.05
CA ASP A 50 6.32 6.62 -5.41
C ASP A 50 7.01 7.71 -4.58
N GLY A 51 6.38 8.14 -3.50
CA GLY A 51 6.83 9.22 -2.63
C GLY A 51 6.35 10.61 -3.05
N THR A 52 5.87 10.77 -4.28
CA THR A 52 5.28 12.03 -4.79
C THR A 52 3.85 11.89 -5.26
N THR A 53 3.48 10.70 -5.72
CA THR A 53 2.18 10.40 -6.31
C THR A 53 1.64 9.11 -5.69
N LEU A 54 0.35 9.13 -5.34
CA LEU A 54 -0.44 7.95 -5.03
C LEU A 54 -1.19 7.52 -6.29
N TYR A 55 -1.09 6.24 -6.62
CA TYR A 55 -1.74 5.65 -7.78
C TYR A 55 -2.87 4.73 -7.32
N VAL A 56 -4.03 4.84 -7.97
CA VAL A 56 -5.17 3.95 -7.78
C VAL A 56 -5.57 3.40 -9.14
N GLU A 57 -5.20 2.15 -9.42
CA GLU A 57 -5.50 1.43 -10.66
C GLU A 57 -6.70 0.51 -10.48
N TYR A 58 -7.66 0.62 -11.39
CA TYR A 58 -8.70 -0.37 -11.60
C TYR A 58 -8.20 -1.36 -12.64
N ALA A 59 -8.32 -2.67 -12.38
CA ALA A 59 -7.95 -3.73 -13.31
C ALA A 59 -9.02 -4.82 -13.34
N ILE A 60 -9.68 -4.99 -14.49
CA ILE A 60 -10.59 -6.12 -14.73
C ILE A 60 -9.78 -7.39 -14.95
N THR A 61 -10.12 -8.44 -14.21
CA THR A 61 -9.49 -9.76 -14.31
C THR A 61 -10.45 -10.81 -14.87
N ASP A 62 -11.76 -10.56 -14.83
CA ASP A 62 -12.78 -11.36 -15.51
C ASP A 62 -13.00 -10.82 -16.95
N PRO A 63 -12.62 -11.58 -17.99
CA PRO A 63 -12.67 -11.10 -19.37
C PRO A 63 -14.08 -10.87 -19.92
N ASP A 64 -15.14 -11.30 -19.21
CA ASP A 64 -16.52 -11.07 -19.63
C ASP A 64 -17.02 -9.66 -19.25
N TRP A 65 -16.24 -8.89 -18.50
CA TRP A 65 -16.61 -7.57 -17.99
C TRP A 65 -15.74 -6.44 -18.56
N GLU A 66 -16.32 -5.24 -18.65
CA GLU A 66 -15.62 -4.00 -18.96
C GLU A 66 -16.11 -2.87 -18.04
N ILE A 67 -15.26 -1.87 -17.79
CA ILE A 67 -15.58 -0.68 -16.99
C ILE A 67 -16.12 0.41 -17.92
N THR A 68 -17.27 0.99 -17.58
CA THR A 68 -17.90 2.09 -18.32
C THR A 68 -17.91 3.41 -17.54
N GLU A 69 -17.67 3.38 -16.24
CA GLU A 69 -17.51 4.58 -15.42
C GLU A 69 -16.68 4.26 -14.17
N THR A 70 -15.90 5.21 -13.69
CA THR A 70 -15.13 5.09 -12.45
C THR A 70 -15.26 6.36 -11.61
N HIS A 71 -15.23 6.20 -10.28
CA HIS A 71 -15.20 7.29 -9.30
C HIS A 71 -14.28 6.91 -8.16
N VAL A 72 -13.33 7.77 -7.83
CA VAL A 72 -12.36 7.54 -6.75
C VAL A 72 -12.18 8.76 -5.86
N HIS A 73 -12.08 8.51 -4.55
CA HIS A 73 -11.72 9.52 -3.57
C HIS A 73 -10.72 8.95 -2.57
N VAL A 74 -9.75 9.77 -2.16
CA VAL A 74 -8.73 9.45 -1.16
C VAL A 74 -8.81 10.52 -0.07
N ALA A 75 -8.84 10.10 1.20
CA ALA A 75 -8.94 11.01 2.33
C ALA A 75 -8.10 10.54 3.53
N GLY A 76 -7.70 11.47 4.40
CA GLY A 76 -7.01 11.15 5.65
C GLY A 76 -7.92 10.55 6.74
N ASP A 77 -9.25 10.68 6.59
CA ASP A 77 -10.26 10.08 7.46
C ASP A 77 -11.42 9.54 6.60
N ALA A 78 -12.01 8.40 6.99
CA ALA A 78 -13.15 7.84 6.28
C ALA A 78 -14.37 8.77 6.23
N GLY A 79 -14.53 9.63 7.24
CA GLY A 79 -15.60 10.63 7.34
C GLY A 79 -15.48 11.78 6.35
N ASP A 80 -14.27 12.05 5.85
CA ASP A 80 -14.00 13.11 4.89
C ASP A 80 -14.28 12.68 3.44
N ILE A 81 -14.46 11.38 3.20
CA ILE A 81 -14.95 10.89 1.90
C ILE A 81 -16.37 11.46 1.67
N PRO A 82 -16.66 12.06 0.50
CA PRO A 82 -17.97 12.65 0.21
C PRO A 82 -19.12 11.68 0.42
N GLN A 83 -19.91 11.95 1.47
CA GLN A 83 -21.00 11.08 1.91
C GLN A 83 -22.12 11.88 2.56
N THR A 84 -23.32 11.30 2.57
CA THR A 84 -24.45 11.88 3.30
C THR A 84 -24.26 11.81 4.81
N GLU A 85 -24.98 12.62 5.57
CA GLU A 85 -25.07 12.45 7.02
C GLU A 85 -25.82 11.17 7.43
N ALA A 86 -25.34 10.51 8.50
CA ALA A 86 -26.00 9.34 9.09
C ALA A 86 -27.36 9.75 9.66
N LYS A 87 -28.40 9.01 9.28
CA LYS A 87 -29.73 9.18 9.88
C LYS A 87 -29.99 8.07 10.89
N GLY A 88 -30.07 8.40 12.19
CA GLY A 88 -30.47 7.48 13.26
C GLY A 88 -30.26 8.03 14.68
N LYS A 89 -31.07 7.60 15.66
CA LYS A 89 -30.89 7.99 17.07
C LYS A 89 -29.52 7.51 17.57
N GLY A 90 -28.67 8.44 18.01
CA GLY A 90 -27.34 8.14 18.58
C GLY A 90 -26.21 8.01 17.57
N LYS A 91 -26.46 8.17 16.26
CA LYS A 91 -25.41 8.36 15.26
C LYS A 91 -25.21 9.87 15.11
N GLY A 92 -23.98 10.35 15.33
CA GLY A 92 -23.63 11.77 15.19
C GLY A 92 -23.80 12.26 13.75
N ASN A 93 -23.50 13.53 13.49
CA ASN A 93 -23.55 14.15 12.16
C ASN A 93 -22.42 13.67 11.21
N THR A 94 -21.84 12.50 11.45
CA THR A 94 -20.70 11.98 10.69
C THR A 94 -21.01 10.60 10.11
N GLY A 95 -20.80 10.48 8.80
CA GLY A 95 -20.81 9.24 8.03
C GLY A 95 -22.18 8.80 7.48
N GLY A 96 -22.28 8.26 6.28
CA GLY A 96 -23.55 7.80 5.66
C GLY A 96 -23.31 7.10 4.33
N ASN A 97 -24.26 7.16 3.38
CA ASN A 97 -24.01 6.61 2.04
C ASN A 97 -23.00 7.50 1.32
N PRO A 98 -21.94 6.94 0.69
CA PRO A 98 -21.05 7.71 -0.16
C PRO A 98 -21.80 8.24 -1.38
N ILE A 99 -21.28 9.32 -1.97
CA ILE A 99 -21.83 9.98 -3.14
C ILE A 99 -20.77 9.96 -4.24
N PRO A 100 -20.68 8.89 -5.06
CA PRO A 100 -19.63 8.74 -6.06
C PRO A 100 -19.47 9.94 -7.00
N GLY A 101 -20.57 10.53 -7.49
CA GLY A 101 -20.51 11.72 -8.35
C GLY A 101 -19.98 13.01 -7.70
N HIS A 102 -19.65 12.97 -6.40
CA HIS A 102 -18.96 14.04 -5.67
C HIS A 102 -17.52 13.64 -5.27
N PHE A 103 -17.04 12.48 -5.70
CA PHE A 103 -15.68 12.04 -5.45
C PHE A 103 -14.68 12.94 -6.19
N ALA A 104 -13.41 12.87 -5.77
CA ALA A 104 -12.40 13.84 -6.18
C ALA A 104 -12.10 13.70 -7.69
N GLN A 105 -12.08 12.47 -8.17
CA GLN A 105 -11.91 12.16 -9.58
C GLN A 105 -12.94 11.12 -10.02
N GLY A 106 -13.38 11.24 -11.27
CA GLY A 106 -14.29 10.30 -11.91
C GLY A 106 -14.32 10.51 -13.42
N MET A 107 -14.54 9.44 -14.17
CA MET A 107 -14.46 9.44 -15.63
C MET A 107 -15.42 8.39 -16.22
N PRO A 108 -16.26 8.77 -17.21
CA PRO A 108 -16.95 7.81 -18.06
C PRO A 108 -16.01 7.23 -19.12
N HIS A 109 -16.22 5.97 -19.49
CA HIS A 109 -15.44 5.22 -20.47
C HIS A 109 -16.34 4.73 -21.60
N ASP A 110 -16.15 5.29 -22.80
CA ASP A 110 -16.84 4.89 -24.04
C ASP A 110 -15.83 4.89 -25.20
N PRO A 111 -15.42 3.71 -25.71
CA PRO A 111 -15.87 2.36 -25.32
C PRO A 111 -15.40 1.97 -23.91
N GLY A 112 -15.97 0.89 -23.37
CA GLY A 112 -15.55 0.31 -22.10
C GLY A 112 -14.06 -0.06 -22.06
N VAL A 113 -13.48 -0.05 -20.87
CA VAL A 113 -12.05 -0.32 -20.65
C VAL A 113 -11.85 -1.45 -19.65
N THR A 114 -10.75 -2.18 -19.77
CA THR A 114 -10.37 -3.24 -18.80
C THR A 114 -9.44 -2.74 -17.70
N GLY A 115 -8.99 -1.49 -17.78
CA GLY A 115 -8.21 -0.89 -16.70
C GLY A 115 -8.08 0.62 -16.85
N TYR A 116 -7.89 1.29 -15.71
CA TYR A 116 -7.74 2.74 -15.65
C TYR A 116 -7.03 3.16 -14.36
N THR A 117 -6.08 4.07 -14.48
CA THR A 117 -5.27 4.54 -13.35
C THR A 117 -5.55 6.01 -13.05
N TYR A 118 -5.81 6.30 -11.79
CA TYR A 118 -5.86 7.65 -11.25
C TYR A 118 -4.57 7.97 -10.52
N GLU A 119 -4.13 9.21 -10.67
CA GLU A 119 -2.95 9.76 -9.99
C GLU A 119 -3.41 10.88 -9.05
N PHE A 120 -2.89 10.88 -7.83
CA PHE A 120 -3.11 11.91 -6.83
C PHE A 120 -1.76 12.42 -6.36
N ASP A 121 -1.61 13.74 -6.30
CA ASP A 121 -0.49 14.35 -5.58
C ASP A 121 -0.49 13.81 -4.14
N LEU A 122 0.65 13.28 -3.70
CA LEU A 122 0.76 12.68 -2.37
C LEU A 122 0.86 13.79 -1.32
N GLU A 123 -0.29 14.26 -0.85
CA GLU A 123 -0.38 15.27 0.22
C GLU A 123 -0.31 14.67 1.64
N PHE A 124 -0.15 13.34 1.73
CA PHE A 124 -0.15 12.59 2.99
C PHE A 124 1.27 12.22 3.42
N GLU A 125 1.52 12.30 4.72
CA GLU A 125 2.84 11.97 5.25
C GLU A 125 3.11 10.46 5.21
N PRO A 126 4.35 10.02 5.00
CA PRO A 126 4.72 8.62 5.19
C PRO A 126 4.28 8.10 6.56
N CYS A 127 3.89 6.83 6.59
CA CYS A 127 3.29 6.14 7.73
C CYS A 127 1.89 6.61 8.15
N GLN A 128 1.22 7.44 7.36
CA GLN A 128 -0.18 7.80 7.55
C GLN A 128 -1.11 6.76 6.89
N ASP A 129 -2.17 6.37 7.59
CA ASP A 129 -3.30 5.65 6.97
C ASP A 129 -4.17 6.63 6.19
N VAL A 130 -4.47 6.28 4.94
CA VAL A 130 -5.46 6.97 4.10
C VAL A 130 -6.60 6.02 3.75
N TYR A 131 -7.75 6.59 3.42
CA TYR A 131 -9.00 5.90 3.19
C TYR A 131 -9.42 6.11 1.73
N ILE A 132 -9.58 5.02 1.01
CA ILE A 132 -9.83 5.01 -0.44
C ILE A 132 -11.21 4.41 -0.71
N ALA A 133 -12.06 5.20 -1.36
CA ALA A 133 -13.34 4.75 -1.90
C ALA A 133 -13.21 4.66 -3.42
N ALA A 134 -13.28 3.44 -3.94
CA ALA A 134 -13.16 3.15 -5.36
C ALA A 134 -14.43 2.45 -5.86
N HIS A 135 -15.15 3.15 -6.75
CA HIS A 135 -16.42 2.73 -7.33
C HIS A 135 -16.30 2.66 -8.84
N ALA A 136 -16.92 1.64 -9.44
CA ALA A 136 -17.01 1.49 -10.88
C ALA A 136 -18.44 1.13 -11.31
N VAL A 137 -18.80 1.52 -12.53
CA VAL A 137 -19.91 0.92 -13.27
C VAL A 137 -19.28 -0.03 -14.28
N VAL A 138 -19.76 -1.27 -14.28
CA VAL A 138 -19.24 -2.35 -15.12
C VAL A 138 -20.35 -2.98 -15.93
N VAL A 139 -20.02 -3.46 -17.12
CA VAL A 139 -20.95 -4.16 -18.01
C VAL A 139 -20.42 -5.53 -18.37
N ASN A 140 -21.31 -6.52 -18.41
CA ASN A 140 -21.01 -7.86 -18.90
C ASN A 140 -21.60 -8.05 -20.30
N GLY A 141 -20.79 -8.54 -21.24
CA GLY A 141 -21.19 -8.86 -22.61
C GLY A 141 -20.70 -7.86 -23.65
N THR A 142 -20.77 -8.28 -24.92
CA THR A 142 -20.27 -7.52 -26.09
C THR A 142 -21.38 -7.04 -27.03
N ASP A 143 -22.63 -7.42 -26.75
CA ASP A 143 -23.80 -7.03 -27.52
C ASP A 143 -24.51 -5.87 -26.81
N PRO A 144 -24.56 -4.65 -27.40
CA PRO A 144 -25.23 -3.50 -26.82
C PRO A 144 -26.70 -3.74 -26.45
N ASP A 145 -27.38 -4.67 -27.13
CA ASP A 145 -28.79 -5.00 -26.87
C ASP A 145 -28.97 -5.95 -25.66
N TYR A 146 -27.87 -6.53 -25.14
CA TYR A 146 -27.86 -7.51 -24.05
C TYR A 146 -26.76 -7.26 -22.99
N LEU A 147 -26.34 -6.01 -22.81
CA LEU A 147 -25.42 -5.65 -21.73
C LEU A 147 -26.10 -5.77 -20.37
N TRP A 148 -25.44 -6.47 -19.45
CA TRP A 148 -25.82 -6.45 -18.04
C TRP A 148 -24.91 -5.48 -17.29
N GLU A 149 -25.47 -4.36 -16.87
CA GLU A 149 -24.79 -3.34 -16.07
C GLU A 149 -24.89 -3.66 -14.57
N GLU A 150 -23.77 -3.54 -13.86
CA GLU A 150 -23.68 -3.61 -12.40
C GLU A 150 -22.83 -2.45 -11.86
N THR A 151 -23.05 -2.11 -10.60
CA THR A 151 -22.10 -1.28 -9.86
C THR A 151 -21.12 -2.17 -9.11
N ALA A 152 -19.87 -1.72 -9.01
CA ALA A 152 -18.79 -2.41 -8.32
C ALA A 152 -18.09 -1.49 -7.32
N TRP A 153 -17.64 -2.08 -6.21
CA TRP A 153 -16.85 -1.40 -5.19
C TRP A 153 -15.60 -2.21 -4.88
N ALA A 154 -14.49 -1.52 -4.62
CA ALA A 154 -13.32 -2.15 -4.02
C ALA A 154 -13.68 -2.71 -2.64
N ALA A 155 -13.36 -3.97 -2.39
CA ALA A 155 -13.65 -4.67 -1.14
C ALA A 155 -12.97 -3.97 0.04
N GLY A 156 -13.65 -3.90 1.18
CA GLY A 156 -13.14 -3.19 2.35
C GLY A 156 -14.13 -3.11 3.49
N GLU A 157 -14.03 -2.04 4.28
CA GLU A 157 -14.92 -1.71 5.38
C GLU A 157 -16.20 -1.02 4.87
N ASP A 158 -17.34 -1.35 5.47
CA ASP A 158 -18.63 -0.76 5.11
C ASP A 158 -18.69 0.73 5.49
N PHE A 159 -19.30 1.53 4.62
CA PHE A 159 -19.82 2.83 5.02
C PHE A 159 -20.97 2.67 6.03
N ILE A 160 -21.16 3.65 6.92
CA ILE A 160 -22.22 3.64 7.95
C ILE A 160 -23.65 3.64 7.36
N GLY A 161 -23.75 3.94 6.07
CA GLY A 161 -24.97 4.01 5.28
C GLY A 161 -25.83 2.73 5.23
N LYS A 162 -26.79 2.72 4.31
CA LYS A 162 -27.70 1.59 4.05
C LYS A 162 -27.40 0.87 2.74
N ASN A 163 -26.51 1.41 1.91
CA ASN A 163 -26.02 0.71 0.73
C ASN A 163 -24.84 -0.19 1.14
N TRP A 164 -24.36 -0.97 0.18
CA TRP A 164 -23.27 -1.93 0.34
C TRP A 164 -21.91 -1.33 -0.06
N ALA A 165 -21.82 0.00 -0.14
CA ALA A 165 -20.59 0.66 -0.54
C ALA A 165 -19.52 0.49 0.54
N THR A 166 -18.27 0.38 0.09
CA THR A 166 -17.11 0.11 0.93
C THR A 166 -15.99 1.11 0.64
N TYR A 167 -15.09 1.23 1.61
CA TYR A 167 -13.79 1.86 1.44
C TYR A 167 -12.72 0.94 2.03
N PHE A 168 -11.46 1.10 1.64
CA PHE A 168 -10.36 0.37 2.23
C PHE A 168 -9.25 1.32 2.67
N LYS A 169 -8.37 0.83 3.53
CA LYS A 169 -7.22 1.58 4.01
C LYS A 169 -6.01 1.28 3.14
N TYR A 170 -5.23 2.32 2.88
CA TYR A 170 -3.88 2.20 2.35
C TYR A 170 -2.95 2.91 3.32
N HIS A 171 -1.82 2.30 3.62
CA HIS A 171 -0.81 2.91 4.49
C HIS A 171 0.26 3.56 3.61
N VAL A 172 0.37 4.87 3.68
CA VAL A 172 1.35 5.62 2.87
C VAL A 172 2.75 5.20 3.28
N GLN A 173 3.57 4.85 2.29
CA GLN A 173 4.92 4.33 2.55
C GLN A 173 5.99 5.30 2.09
N PHE A 174 7.18 5.10 2.65
CA PHE A 174 8.39 5.68 2.08
C PHE A 174 8.66 5.05 0.71
N PRO A 175 9.04 5.83 -0.31
CA PRO A 175 9.47 5.27 -1.58
C PRO A 175 10.67 4.34 -1.36
N MET A 176 10.68 3.19 -2.05
CA MET A 176 11.78 2.23 -2.00
C MET A 176 12.25 1.89 -3.41
N GLU A 177 13.55 1.95 -3.62
CA GLU A 177 14.21 1.61 -4.87
C GLU A 177 15.18 0.44 -4.65
N LEU A 178 15.20 -0.50 -5.59
CA LEU A 178 16.13 -1.62 -5.60
C LEU A 178 17.23 -1.34 -6.63
N ASP A 179 18.49 -1.36 -6.19
CA ASP A 179 19.67 -1.18 -7.04
C ASP A 179 20.46 -2.49 -7.12
N GLY A 180 20.50 -3.08 -8.32
CA GLY A 180 21.24 -4.30 -8.63
C GLY A 180 22.08 -4.13 -9.90
N THR A 181 23.36 -4.50 -9.84
CA THR A 181 24.33 -4.26 -10.93
C THR A 181 24.32 -5.34 -12.03
N GLY A 182 23.27 -6.16 -12.14
CA GLY A 182 23.12 -7.21 -13.15
C GLY A 182 23.95 -8.47 -12.89
N GLU A 183 25.08 -8.38 -12.18
CA GLU A 183 25.75 -9.54 -11.55
C GLU A 183 25.17 -9.86 -10.18
N TYR A 184 24.65 -8.85 -9.48
CA TYR A 184 23.92 -8.97 -8.21
C TYR A 184 22.47 -8.61 -8.48
N VAL A 185 21.54 -9.45 -8.03
CA VAL A 185 20.11 -9.24 -8.23
C VAL A 185 19.55 -8.60 -6.97
N ALA A 186 18.91 -7.45 -7.16
CA ALA A 186 18.00 -6.85 -6.20
C ALA A 186 16.67 -6.69 -6.93
N GLU A 187 15.73 -7.57 -6.64
CA GLU A 187 14.39 -7.55 -7.23
C GLU A 187 13.36 -7.76 -6.13
N TRP A 188 12.13 -7.36 -6.36
CA TRP A 188 11.07 -7.65 -5.42
C TRP A 188 10.75 -9.15 -5.43
N GLN A 189 10.51 -9.72 -4.25
CA GLN A 189 10.21 -11.14 -4.10
C GLN A 189 8.84 -11.43 -4.72
N THR A 190 8.84 -12.28 -5.74
CA THR A 190 7.61 -12.71 -6.42
C THR A 190 7.17 -14.12 -6.00
N ASP A 191 8.00 -14.85 -5.25
CA ASP A 191 7.74 -16.25 -4.90
C ASP A 191 6.76 -16.39 -3.71
N PRO A 192 5.58 -17.00 -3.91
CA PRO A 192 4.56 -17.15 -2.88
C PRO A 192 4.99 -18.05 -1.70
N ASP A 193 5.98 -18.93 -1.87
CA ASP A 193 6.48 -19.77 -0.77
C ASP A 193 7.35 -18.98 0.22
N TYR A 194 7.85 -17.82 -0.20
CA TYR A 194 8.65 -16.91 0.62
C TYR A 194 7.88 -15.66 1.06
N PHE A 195 6.65 -15.48 0.58
CA PHE A 195 5.66 -14.53 1.08
C PHE A 195 5.26 -14.89 2.52
N ARG A 196 5.98 -14.37 3.52
CA ARG A 196 5.44 -14.29 4.89
C ARG A 196 4.46 -13.13 4.95
N SER A 197 3.27 -13.31 4.35
CA SER A 197 2.09 -12.41 4.44
C SER A 197 2.28 -10.91 4.18
N GLU A 198 3.46 -10.46 3.74
CA GLU A 198 3.82 -9.05 3.59
C GLU A 198 4.44 -8.85 2.19
N PRO A 199 3.90 -7.94 1.36
CA PRO A 199 4.27 -7.78 -0.05
C PRO A 199 5.63 -7.10 -0.30
N THR A 200 6.42 -6.76 0.72
CA THR A 200 7.74 -6.13 0.53
C THR A 200 8.90 -6.91 1.13
N SER A 201 9.17 -8.06 0.54
CA SER A 201 10.50 -8.64 0.67
C SER A 201 11.25 -8.41 -0.63
N ALA A 202 12.50 -7.96 -0.56
CA ALA A 202 13.39 -7.98 -1.70
C ALA A 202 14.04 -9.36 -1.79
N HIS A 203 14.02 -9.96 -2.97
CA HIS A 203 14.87 -11.09 -3.31
C HIS A 203 16.25 -10.56 -3.70
N LEU A 204 17.23 -10.95 -2.90
CA LEU A 204 18.63 -10.60 -3.13
C LEU A 204 19.38 -11.87 -3.49
N TRP A 205 19.97 -11.90 -4.68
CA TRP A 205 20.73 -13.04 -5.15
C TRP A 205 22.12 -12.66 -5.63
N VAL A 206 23.09 -13.50 -5.27
CA VAL A 206 24.48 -13.36 -5.66
C VAL A 206 24.97 -14.68 -6.27
N PRO A 207 25.37 -14.70 -7.55
CA PRO A 207 25.97 -15.87 -8.15
C PRO A 207 27.28 -16.22 -7.43
N ALA A 208 27.55 -17.51 -7.30
CA ALA A 208 28.67 -18.04 -6.50
C ALA A 208 30.01 -17.31 -6.77
N PHE A 209 30.43 -16.55 -5.75
CA PHE A 209 31.76 -15.96 -5.48
C PHE A 209 32.78 -15.95 -6.63
N ARG A 210 33.00 -14.79 -7.27
CA ARG A 210 34.24 -14.50 -8.00
C ARG A 210 34.66 -13.02 -7.94
N GLY A 211 35.41 -12.66 -6.89
CA GLY A 211 36.39 -11.57 -6.96
C GLY A 211 36.27 -10.48 -5.88
N PRO A 212 37.39 -9.77 -5.58
CA PRO A 212 37.39 -8.63 -4.66
C PRO A 212 37.01 -7.33 -5.38
N SER A 213 35.71 -7.04 -5.49
CA SER A 213 35.20 -5.73 -5.90
C SER A 213 33.70 -5.68 -5.64
N ALA A 214 33.26 -4.99 -4.58
CA ALA A 214 32.79 -3.59 -4.58
C ALA A 214 31.35 -3.38 -5.09
N ASP A 215 30.75 -4.39 -5.73
CA ASP A 215 29.35 -4.33 -6.16
C ASP A 215 28.50 -5.30 -5.34
N GLU A 216 27.43 -4.78 -4.75
CA GLU A 216 26.58 -5.46 -3.78
C GLU A 216 25.13 -5.11 -4.10
N ALA A 217 24.20 -6.02 -3.82
CA ALA A 217 22.78 -5.75 -3.97
C ALA A 217 22.36 -4.72 -2.91
N ARG A 218 21.51 -3.75 -3.28
CA ARG A 218 21.09 -2.69 -2.36
C ARG A 218 19.59 -2.52 -2.30
N ILE A 219 19.16 -2.08 -1.12
CA ILE A 219 17.82 -1.55 -0.89
C ILE A 219 18.00 -0.08 -0.52
N VAL A 220 17.49 0.81 -1.35
CA VAL A 220 17.49 2.25 -1.10
C VAL A 220 16.11 2.64 -0.59
N VAL A 221 16.06 3.21 0.61
CA VAL A 221 14.83 3.75 1.19
C VAL A 221 14.89 5.26 1.06
N GLY A 222 14.01 5.82 0.22
CA GLY A 222 13.89 7.26 0.04
C GLY A 222 13.14 7.88 1.22
N LEU A 223 13.77 8.86 1.85
CA LEU A 223 13.22 9.65 2.94
C LEU A 223 12.94 11.07 2.45
N PRO A 224 12.01 11.81 3.10
CA PRO A 224 11.80 13.22 2.79
C PRO A 224 13.10 14.02 2.84
N ALA A 225 13.30 14.92 1.88
CA ALA A 225 14.51 15.72 1.78
C ALA A 225 14.80 16.50 3.08
N GLY A 226 16.02 16.38 3.61
CA GLY A 226 16.44 16.99 4.87
C GLY A 226 16.17 16.13 6.11
N THR A 227 15.72 14.88 5.93
CA THR A 227 15.58 13.93 7.04
C THR A 227 16.93 13.71 7.72
N THR A 228 16.95 13.77 9.05
CA THR A 228 18.15 13.51 9.84
C THR A 228 18.04 12.18 10.59
N LEU A 229 19.18 11.64 11.02
CA LEU A 229 19.19 10.47 11.93
C LEU A 229 18.37 10.70 13.21
N GLY A 230 18.18 11.95 13.65
CA GLY A 230 17.38 12.27 14.83
C GLY A 230 15.87 12.13 14.62
N ASP A 231 15.42 12.13 13.36
CA ASP A 231 14.02 11.96 12.99
C ASP A 231 13.63 10.48 12.89
N ILE A 232 14.63 9.59 12.82
CA ILE A 232 14.46 8.14 12.70
C ILE A 232 14.31 7.52 14.09
N GLN A 233 13.10 7.04 14.40
CA GLN A 233 12.84 6.37 15.67
C GLN A 233 13.39 4.93 15.72
N SER A 234 13.22 4.18 14.64
CA SER A 234 13.69 2.81 14.51
C SER A 234 13.78 2.39 13.05
N ILE A 235 14.73 1.50 12.76
CA ILE A 235 14.81 0.78 11.49
C ILE A 235 14.86 -0.70 11.85
N SER A 236 14.00 -1.51 11.24
CA SER A 236 13.97 -2.95 11.44
C SER A 236 13.73 -3.66 10.13
N TRP A 237 14.39 -4.80 9.94
CA TRP A 237 14.22 -5.68 8.80
C TRP A 237 14.33 -7.13 9.25
N TYR A 238 13.76 -8.03 8.44
CA TYR A 238 13.89 -9.47 8.62
C TYR A 238 14.58 -10.05 7.40
N THR A 239 15.51 -10.97 7.63
CA THR A 239 16.20 -11.70 6.56
C THR A 239 15.77 -13.16 6.57
N LEU A 240 15.33 -13.67 5.42
CA LEU A 240 15.09 -15.11 5.21
C LEU A 240 16.17 -15.67 4.30
N LEU A 241 17.06 -16.50 4.86
CA LEU A 241 18.05 -17.23 4.07
C LEU A 241 17.46 -18.55 3.59
N VAL A 242 17.23 -18.66 2.29
CA VAL A 242 16.69 -19.89 1.67
C VAL A 242 17.78 -20.95 1.50
N SER A 243 18.98 -20.55 1.07
CA SER A 243 20.14 -21.44 0.87
C SER A 243 21.44 -20.64 0.80
N GLY A 244 22.57 -21.26 1.15
CA GLY A 244 23.91 -20.68 0.97
C GLY A 244 24.35 -19.77 2.12
N TYR A 245 25.08 -18.71 1.78
CA TYR A 245 25.53 -17.66 2.70
C TYR A 245 24.70 -16.41 2.46
N VAL A 246 24.43 -15.62 3.52
CA VAL A 246 23.77 -14.31 3.36
C VAL A 246 24.68 -13.43 2.49
N PRO A 247 24.21 -12.96 1.33
CA PRO A 247 24.99 -12.06 0.51
C PRO A 247 25.19 -10.72 1.23
N HIS A 248 26.28 -10.02 0.92
CA HIS A 248 26.43 -8.65 1.38
C HIS A 248 25.30 -7.81 0.75
N CYS A 249 24.55 -7.12 1.60
CA CYS A 249 23.47 -6.23 1.20
C CYS A 249 23.61 -4.94 1.97
N ASP A 250 23.61 -3.82 1.26
CA ASP A 250 23.50 -2.50 1.84
C ASP A 250 22.04 -2.10 1.92
N ILE A 251 21.57 -1.71 3.10
CA ILE A 251 20.38 -0.88 3.22
C ILE A 251 20.86 0.56 3.33
N VAL A 252 20.48 1.38 2.36
CA VAL A 252 20.86 2.79 2.25
C VAL A 252 19.63 3.64 2.50
N LEU A 253 19.78 4.71 3.27
CA LEU A 253 18.75 5.72 3.45
C LEU A 253 19.12 6.93 2.60
N ASP A 254 18.31 7.24 1.59
CA ASP A 254 18.41 8.47 0.82
C ASP A 254 17.67 9.57 1.58
N THR A 255 18.37 10.61 2.03
CA THR A 255 17.84 11.67 2.90
C THR A 255 17.69 13.00 2.21
N ASP A 256 18.25 13.17 1.01
CA ASP A 256 18.16 14.41 0.25
C ASP A 256 17.32 14.28 -1.04
N GLY A 257 16.86 13.06 -1.34
CA GLY A 257 15.92 12.76 -2.41
C GLY A 257 16.56 12.84 -3.80
N ASP A 258 17.88 12.74 -3.89
CA ASP A 258 18.60 12.77 -5.15
C ASP A 258 18.75 11.37 -5.80
N SER A 259 18.26 10.32 -5.13
CA SER A 259 18.41 8.92 -5.54
C SER A 259 19.88 8.50 -5.65
N VAL A 260 20.78 9.23 -5.00
CA VAL A 260 22.21 8.94 -4.85
C VAL A 260 22.48 8.51 -3.41
N ARG A 261 23.57 7.77 -3.23
CA ARG A 261 23.96 7.23 -1.94
C ARG A 261 24.30 8.33 -0.95
N ASP A 262 23.42 8.50 0.03
CA ASP A 262 23.76 9.19 1.27
C ASP A 262 24.49 8.24 2.22
N ALA A 263 25.67 8.64 2.67
CA ALA A 263 26.53 7.86 3.57
C ALA A 263 26.03 7.86 5.04
N ILE A 264 24.71 7.90 5.24
CA ILE A 264 24.11 8.17 6.56
C ILE A 264 23.88 6.89 7.35
N LEU A 265 23.55 5.78 6.68
CA LEU A 265 23.48 4.47 7.33
C LEU A 265 23.68 3.35 6.32
N VAL A 266 24.63 2.47 6.60
CA VAL A 266 24.77 1.16 5.93
C VAL A 266 24.60 0.11 7.01
N ALA A 267 23.56 -0.71 6.89
CA ALA A 267 23.36 -1.86 7.75
C ALA A 267 23.88 -3.13 7.04
N GLU A 268 25.08 -3.56 7.41
CA GLU A 268 25.69 -4.76 6.82
C GLU A 268 25.27 -6.03 7.57
N GLY A 269 24.62 -6.95 6.86
CA GLY A 269 24.32 -8.30 7.34
C GLY A 269 25.45 -9.27 7.02
N ALA A 270 26.61 -9.17 7.68
CA ALA A 270 27.70 -10.14 7.50
C ALA A 270 27.68 -11.20 8.61
N TYR A 271 27.50 -12.48 8.26
CA TYR A 271 27.77 -13.58 9.19
C TYR A 271 29.30 -13.75 9.29
N GLN A 272 29.92 -13.14 10.31
CA GLN A 272 31.32 -13.41 10.65
C GLN A 272 31.38 -14.73 11.44
N ASN A 273 32.13 -15.71 10.92
CA ASN A 273 32.46 -16.95 11.65
C ASN A 273 33.32 -16.67 12.88
#